data_AF-A0A9C6U290-F1
#
_entry.id   AF-A0A9C6U290-F1
#
_cell.length_a   1.000
_cell.length_b   1.000
_cell.length_c   1.000
_cell.angle_alpha   90.00
_cell.angle_beta   90.00
_cell.angle_gamma   90.00
#
_symmetry.space_group_name_H-M   'P 1'
#
loop_
_entity.id
_entity.type
_entity.pdbx_description
1 polymer ?
#
loop_
_entity_poly.entity_id
_entity_poly.type
_entity_poly.pdbx_seq_one_letter_code
_entity_poly.pdbx_strand_id
1 'polypeptide(L)'
;MSAKLSPRNSEVKALEQRGYYIGRKVGQGSYAIVHAADFCDGSEKRMRLACKIFDKDKAPRDFLDKFFPRELEILTKIENPHIIQVHSILQRGPRVF
;
A
#
# COMPACT_ATOMS: atom_id res chain seq x y z
N MET A 1 11.00 -16.92 -10.50
CA MET A 1 9.77 -16.46 -11.18
C MET A 1 8.94 -15.65 -10.19
N SER A 2 8.74 -14.35 -10.40
CA SER A 2 8.01 -13.50 -9.45
C SER A 2 6.51 -13.78 -9.54
N ALA A 3 5.95 -14.46 -8.54
CA ALA A 3 4.52 -14.70 -8.45
C ALA A 3 3.77 -13.35 -8.42
N LYS A 4 2.90 -13.12 -9.42
CA LYS A 4 2.12 -11.87 -9.58
C LYS A 4 1.54 -11.43 -8.24
N LEU A 5 1.95 -10.25 -7.77
CA LEU A 5 1.57 -9.70 -6.48
C LEU A 5 0.18 -9.03 -6.55
N SER A 6 -0.84 -9.75 -7.01
CA SER A 6 -2.21 -9.24 -7.04
C SER A 6 -2.85 -9.34 -5.64
N PRO A 7 -3.72 -8.38 -5.25
CA PRO A 7 -4.51 -8.51 -4.03
C PRO A 7 -5.37 -9.78 -4.07
N ARG A 8 -5.42 -10.53 -2.96
CA ARG A 8 -6.34 -11.65 -2.78
C ARG A 8 -7.75 -11.12 -2.51
N ASN A 9 -8.78 -11.86 -2.89
CA ASN A 9 -10.19 -11.45 -2.65
C ASN A 9 -10.48 -11.13 -1.18
N SER A 10 -9.86 -11.85 -0.23
CA SER A 10 -10.03 -11.57 1.20
C SER A 10 -9.32 -10.29 1.66
N GLU A 11 -8.26 -9.86 0.97
CA GLU A 11 -7.57 -8.60 1.22
C GLU A 11 -8.38 -7.44 0.65
N VAL A 12 -8.90 -7.58 -0.58
CA VAL A 12 -9.77 -6.59 -1.21
C VAL A 12 -10.99 -6.32 -0.33
N LYS A 13 -11.71 -7.37 0.10
CA LYS A 13 -12.87 -7.21 0.99
C LYS A 13 -12.54 -6.51 2.30
N ALA A 14 -11.37 -6.79 2.88
CA ALA A 14 -10.95 -6.15 4.13
C ALA A 14 -10.60 -4.67 3.94
N LEU A 15 -10.06 -4.30 2.78
CA LEU A 15 -9.81 -2.90 2.41
C LEU A 15 -11.12 -2.16 2.13
N GLU A 16 -12.05 -2.78 1.41
CA GLU A 16 -13.38 -2.23 1.11
C GLU A 16 -14.20 -1.96 2.38
N GLN A 17 -14.14 -2.87 3.36
CA GLN A 17 -14.76 -2.68 4.68
C GLN A 17 -14.22 -1.45 5.43
N ARG A 18 -13.04 -0.97 5.07
CA ARG A 18 -12.41 0.23 5.61
C ARG A 18 -12.51 1.43 4.67
N GLY A 19 -13.31 1.33 3.61
CA GLY A 19 -13.55 2.40 2.65
C GLY A 19 -12.52 2.51 1.52
N TYR A 20 -11.58 1.55 1.38
CA TYR A 20 -10.57 1.57 0.31
C TYR A 20 -10.95 0.60 -0.82
N TYR A 21 -11.08 1.13 -2.03
CA TYR A 21 -11.43 0.39 -3.23
C TYR A 21 -10.22 0.30 -4.15
N ILE A 22 -9.64 -0.89 -4.28
CA ILE A 22 -8.44 -1.11 -5.10
C ILE A 22 -8.83 -1.29 -6.56
N GLY A 23 -8.26 -0.44 -7.42
CA GLY A 23 -8.47 -0.46 -8.87
C GLY A 23 -7.32 -1.12 -9.63
N ARG A 24 -7.13 -0.66 -10.87
CA ARG A 24 -6.11 -1.20 -11.78
C ARG A 24 -4.69 -0.96 -11.28
N LYS A 25 -3.77 -1.85 -11.67
CA LYS A 25 -2.33 -1.65 -11.48
C LYS A 25 -1.88 -0.41 -12.25
N VAL A 26 -1.08 0.43 -11.60
CA VAL A 26 -0.47 1.64 -12.19
C VAL A 26 1.05 1.56 -12.23
N GLY A 27 1.67 0.70 -11.41
CA GLY A 27 3.12 0.58 -11.38
C GLY A 27 3.60 -0.71 -10.71
N GLN A 28 4.89 -1.00 -10.88
CA GLN A 28 5.58 -2.10 -10.21
C GLN A 28 7.01 -1.70 -9.92
N GLY A 29 7.42 -1.87 -8.67
CA GLY A 29 8.81 -1.81 -8.25
C GLY A 29 9.38 -3.22 -8.02
N SER A 30 10.60 -3.27 -7.48
CA SER A 30 11.31 -4.52 -7.20
C SER A 30 10.57 -5.44 -6.21
N TYR A 31 9.93 -4.85 -5.19
CA TYR A 31 9.29 -5.60 -4.09
C TYR A 31 7.81 -5.26 -3.89
N ALA A 32 7.27 -4.33 -4.67
CA ALA A 32 5.91 -3.82 -4.50
C ALA A 32 5.20 -3.62 -5.83
N ILE A 33 3.87 -3.71 -5.80
CA ILE A 33 3.00 -3.32 -6.90
C ILE A 33 2.15 -2.15 -6.44
N VAL A 34 1.98 -1.16 -7.32
CA VAL A 34 1.16 0.02 -7.03
C VAL A 34 -0.13 -0.07 -7.84
N HIS A 35 -1.26 0.10 -7.15
CA HIS A 35 -2.59 0.18 -7.74
C HIS A 35 -3.16 1.59 -7.56
N ALA A 36 -3.96 2.05 -8.52
CA ALA A 36 -4.87 3.15 -8.27
C ALA A 36 -5.91 2.69 -7.23
N ALA A 37 -6.30 3.55 -6.31
CA ALA A 37 -7.31 3.27 -5.32
C ALA A 37 -8.19 4.50 -5.08
N ASP A 38 -9.41 4.27 -4.62
CA ASP A 38 -10.29 5.32 -4.11
C ASP A 38 -10.56 5.07 -2.63
N PHE A 39 -10.60 6.14 -1.84
CA PHE A 39 -11.01 6.12 -0.44
C PHE A 39 -12.30 6.90 -0.26
N CYS A 40 -13.25 6.30 0.46
CA CYS A 40 -14.51 6.92 0.87
C CYS A 40 -14.65 6.76 2.39
N ASP A 41 -14.77 7.87 3.11
CA ASP A 41 -14.93 7.90 4.59
C ASP A 41 -16.40 7.85 5.04
N GLY A 42 -17.32 7.50 4.13
CA GLY A 42 -18.76 7.57 4.35
C GLY A 42 -19.40 8.89 3.92
N SER A 43 -18.60 9.90 3.53
CA SER A 43 -19.10 11.09 2.85
C SER A 43 -19.21 10.89 1.32
N GLU A 44 -19.83 11.85 0.62
CA GLU A 44 -19.86 11.86 -0.85
C GLU A 44 -18.49 12.15 -1.48
N LYS A 45 -17.50 12.59 -0.68
CA LYS A 45 -16.17 12.92 -1.18
C LYS A 45 -15.35 11.66 -1.36
N ARG A 46 -14.85 11.47 -2.58
CA ARG A 46 -13.89 10.42 -2.91
C ARG A 46 -12.49 11.00 -2.98
N MET A 47 -11.55 10.36 -2.28
CA MET A 47 -10.13 10.68 -2.38
C MET A 47 -9.45 9.65 -3.28
N ARG A 48 -8.77 10.12 -4.33
CA ARG A 48 -7.94 9.26 -5.17
C ARG A 48 -6.60 9.02 -4.49
N LEU A 49 -6.19 7.76 -4.43
CA LEU A 49 -4.97 7.30 -3.77
C LEU A 49 -4.15 6.39 -4.71
N ALA A 50 -2.87 6.26 -4.38
CA ALA A 50 -2.03 5.17 -4.85
C ALA A 50 -1.83 4.19 -3.69
N CYS A 51 -2.15 2.92 -3.91
CA CYS A 51 -1.98 1.86 -2.92
C CYS A 51 -0.74 1.03 -3.28
N LYS A 52 0.30 1.07 -2.43
CA LYS A 52 1.55 0.34 -2.62
C LYS A 52 1.47 -0.95 -1.80
N ILE A 53 1.37 -2.07 -2.51
CA ILE A 53 1.23 -3.40 -1.91
C ILE A 53 2.57 -4.10 -1.94
N PHE A 54 3.06 -4.54 -0.79
CA PHE A 54 4.25 -5.38 -0.69
C PHE A 54 4.01 -6.59 0.20
N ASP A 55 4.80 -7.65 -0.02
CA ASP A 55 4.70 -8.93 0.69
C ASP A 55 5.98 -9.19 1.49
N LYS A 56 5.87 -9.16 2.83
CA LYS A 56 7.00 -9.36 3.73
C LYS A 56 7.69 -10.70 3.49
N ASP A 57 6.94 -11.75 3.18
CA ASP A 57 7.48 -13.10 3.00
C ASP A 57 8.28 -13.26 1.69
N LYS A 58 8.05 -12.35 0.73
CA LYS A 58 8.74 -12.36 -0.57
C LYS A 58 9.88 -11.36 -0.65
N ALA A 59 10.00 -10.48 0.33
CA ALA A 59 11.04 -9.47 0.37
C ALA A 59 12.34 -10.07 0.95
N PRO A 60 13.53 -9.64 0.46
CA PRO A 60 14.80 -10.02 1.05
C PRO A 60 14.92 -9.49 2.48
N ARG A 61 15.65 -10.20 3.35
CA ARG A 61 15.90 -9.78 4.74
C ARG A 61 16.47 -8.35 4.83
N ASP A 62 17.45 -8.01 4.00
CA ASP A 62 17.99 -6.65 3.97
C ASP A 62 16.92 -5.58 3.68
N PHE A 63 15.90 -5.89 2.87
CA PHE A 63 14.79 -4.98 2.67
C PHE A 63 13.92 -4.85 3.90
N LEU A 64 13.60 -5.97 4.55
CA LEU A 64 12.77 -6.00 5.76
C LEU A 64 13.43 -5.34 6.96
N ASP A 65 14.74 -5.49 7.10
CA ASP A 65 15.48 -5.08 8.30
C ASP A 65 16.01 -3.65 8.18
N LYS A 66 16.25 -3.15 6.95
CA LYS A 66 16.86 -1.82 6.73
C LYS A 66 15.95 -0.89 5.94
N PHE A 67 15.53 -1.30 4.74
CA PHE A 67 14.87 -0.38 3.81
C PHE A 67 13.43 -0.10 4.18
N PHE A 68 12.67 -1.12 4.56
CA PHE A 68 11.26 -0.98 4.91
C PHE A 68 11.04 -0.19 6.22
N PRO A 69 11.76 -0.46 7.33
CA PRO A 69 11.61 0.32 8.55
C PRO A 69 12.00 1.79 8.34
N ARG A 70 13.07 2.04 7.59
CA ARG A 70 13.50 3.39 7.21
C ARG A 70 12.45 4.11 6.37
N GLU A 71 11.88 3.44 5.37
CA GLU A 71 10.82 4.01 4.52
C GLU A 71 9.61 4.42 5.38
N LEU A 72 9.14 3.55 6.27
CA LEU A 72 8.04 3.87 7.19
C LEU A 72 8.38 5.04 8.13
N GLU A 73 9.57 5.02 8.73
CA GLU A 73 9.99 6.05 9.67
C GLU A 73 9.99 7.44 9.03
N ILE A 74 10.50 7.55 7.81
CA ILE A 74 10.57 8.82 7.09
C ILE A 74 9.16 9.26 6.66
N LEU A 75 8.40 8.37 6.03
CA LEU A 75 7.08 8.71 5.49
C LEU A 75 6.05 9.10 6.56
N THR A 76 6.20 8.61 7.79
CA THR A 76 5.30 8.95 8.91
C THR A 76 5.65 10.28 9.59
N LYS A 77 6.80 10.89 9.27
CA LYS A 77 7.28 12.12 9.90
C LYS A 77 7.27 13.33 8.96
N ILE A 78 7.12 13.13 7.65
CA ILE A 78 7.14 14.21 6.66
C ILE A 78 5.73 14.72 6.37
N GLU A 79 5.54 16.02 6.54
CA GLU A 79 4.32 16.72 6.15
C GLU A 79 4.70 17.95 5.29
N ASN A 80 4.55 17.83 3.98
CA ASN A 80 4.84 18.91 3.04
C ASN A 80 3.99 18.76 1.76
N PRO A 81 3.45 19.85 1.18
CA PRO A 81 2.60 19.78 -0.02
C PRO A 81 3.34 19.33 -1.30
N HIS A 82 4.66 19.39 -1.33
CA HIS A 82 5.49 18.99 -2.48
C HIS A 82 6.13 17.60 -2.31
N ILE A 83 5.81 16.90 -1.22
CA ILE A 83 6.27 15.54 -0.96
C ILE A 83 5.04 14.64 -0.89
N ILE A 84 5.15 13.41 -1.40
CA ILE A 84 4.06 12.43 -1.33
C ILE A 84 3.70 12.20 0.13
N GLN A 85 2.43 12.37 0.46
CA GLN A 85 1.89 12.12 1.79
C GLN A 85 1.26 10.73 1.89
N VAL A 86 1.45 10.10 3.04
CA VAL A 86 0.83 8.80 3.33
C VAL A 86 -0.51 9.02 4.00
N HIS A 87 -1.58 8.59 3.34
CA HIS A 87 -2.92 8.61 3.94
C HIS A 87 -3.06 7.56 5.05
N SER A 88 -2.63 6.32 4.80
CA SER A 88 -2.76 5.22 5.76
C SER A 88 -1.76 4.11 5.46
N ILE A 89 -1.41 3.34 6.49
CA ILE A 89 -0.57 2.15 6.39
C ILE A 89 -1.34 1.00 7.04
N LEU A 90 -1.69 0.00 6.25
CA LEU A 90 -2.52 -1.12 6.70
C LEU A 90 -1.75 -2.43 6.58
N GLN A 91 -1.95 -3.34 7.53
CA GLN A 91 -1.32 -4.66 7.49
C GLN A 91 -2.35 -5.78 7.62
N ARG A 92 -2.20 -6.82 6.79
CA ARG A 92 -2.97 -8.07 6.90
C ARG A 92 -2.05 -9.26 6.63
N GLY A 93 -1.67 -9.97 7.70
CA GLY A 93 -0.67 -11.04 7.63
C GLY A 93 0.68 -10.49 7.14
N PRO A 94 1.31 -11.11 6.12
CA PRO A 94 2.58 -10.64 5.57
C PRO A 94 2.41 -9.47 4.59
N ARG A 95 1.19 -9.14 4.17
CA ARG A 95 0.93 -8.01 3.26
C ARG A 95 0.77 -6.70 4.01
N VAL A 96 1.37 -5.68 3.45
CA VAL A 96 1.15 -4.28 3.83
C VAL A 96 0.66 -3.52 2.61
N PHE A 97 -0.24 -2.59 2.88
CA PHE A 97 -0.96 -1.76 1.92
C PHE A 97 -0.83 -0.29 2.30
#